data_AF-A0A2J1DWC1-F1
#
_entry.id   AF-A0A2J1DWC1-F1
#
_cell.length_a   1.000
_cell.length_b   1.000
_cell.length_c   1.000
_cell.angle_alpha   90.00
_cell.angle_beta   90.00
_cell.angle_gamma   90.00
#
_symmetry.space_group_name_H-M   'P 1'
#
loop_
_entity.id
_entity.type
_entity.pdbx_description
1 polymer ?
#
loop_
_entity_poly.entity_id
_entity_poly.type
_entity_poly.pdbx_seq_one_letter_code
_entity_poly.pdbx_strand_id
1 'polypeptide(L)'
;MKINSLPTPCFDGLNLKDYLSPEPVLPLLGSRGCYWGKCAFCSHNEAYGWHYQKREAAKIAEDMRSLSERHKVDKFAFADEGLAPSLADALSDELIKGGIQVSCSVNVRLESRFTPELCLKMRKAGFRVLFLGLESGCNRVLEHMEKGTTREIAVQVCRNIYRADIWNHLYVFLGFPTESEAEAGETIDFLADNRDIIRSFNIDYFSLGKGSAVARLPEKYGVSGIIESKTADEFKLSHSYKTVSGISQPEAREMSIRSWTELINKHPSRDIFKRLMVGDLLLYVSRYPLIEDLLKAAQIPPKAETHQDYPVSASGVPRLDKHLTVAVLNFDLLQIKQNISRKLTLPATPVKTPVVYEPVKSRLVNVTLTELAILRLCDGQRDLGQITAQLAAEYNAPKDVIEKDCRRFLLRMREMQIISF
;
A
#
# COMPACT_ATOMS: atom_id res chain seq x y z
N MET A 1 -6.35 -9.14 34.66
CA MET A 1 -6.43 -10.54 34.19
C MET A 1 -5.06 -10.95 33.64
N LYS A 2 -4.55 -12.14 33.98
CA LYS A 2 -3.26 -12.63 33.47
C LYS A 2 -3.47 -13.26 32.09
N ILE A 3 -2.76 -12.82 31.05
CA ILE A 3 -2.99 -13.32 29.69
C ILE A 3 -2.86 -14.85 29.55
N ASN A 4 -1.98 -15.49 30.33
CA ASN A 4 -1.80 -16.95 30.32
C ASN A 4 -2.95 -17.73 30.99
N SER A 5 -3.86 -17.10 31.74
CA SER A 5 -5.04 -17.79 32.27
C SER A 5 -6.18 -17.88 31.25
N LEU A 6 -6.05 -17.22 30.09
CA LEU A 6 -7.07 -17.27 29.05
C LEU A 6 -7.09 -18.65 28.37
N PRO A 7 -8.28 -19.19 28.04
CA PRO A 7 -8.40 -20.43 27.30
C PRO A 7 -7.97 -20.24 25.84
N THR A 8 -7.90 -21.34 25.10
CA THR A 8 -7.87 -21.30 23.64
C THR A 8 -9.08 -20.51 23.13
N PRO A 9 -8.92 -19.61 22.13
CA PRO A 9 -10.05 -18.94 21.52
C PRO A 9 -11.11 -19.94 21.02
N CYS A 10 -12.38 -19.60 21.21
CA CYS A 10 -13.50 -20.43 20.80
C CYS A 10 -14.07 -19.90 19.48
N PHE A 11 -14.06 -20.74 18.45
CA PHE A 11 -14.74 -20.48 17.17
C PHE A 11 -15.91 -21.45 16.94
N ASP A 12 -16.30 -22.20 17.98
CA ASP A 12 -17.39 -23.17 17.89
C ASP A 12 -18.72 -22.43 17.65
N GLY A 13 -19.58 -23.03 16.82
CA GLY A 13 -20.87 -22.42 16.44
C GLY A 13 -20.77 -21.33 15.37
N LEU A 14 -19.57 -20.90 14.99
CA LEU A 14 -19.37 -20.00 13.84
C LEU A 14 -19.29 -20.83 12.55
N ASN A 15 -20.06 -20.45 11.54
CA ASN A 15 -19.91 -21.01 10.20
C ASN A 15 -18.74 -20.31 9.49
N LEU A 16 -17.54 -20.92 9.59
CA LEU A 16 -16.30 -20.34 9.04
C LEU A 16 -16.35 -20.09 7.52
N LYS A 17 -17.31 -20.70 6.80
CA LYS A 17 -17.52 -20.49 5.36
C LYS A 17 -18.23 -19.18 5.03
N ASP A 18 -18.86 -18.52 6.01
CA ASP A 18 -19.55 -17.25 5.80
C ASP A 18 -18.59 -16.04 5.81
N TYR A 19 -17.33 -16.26 6.18
CA TYR A 19 -16.29 -15.24 6.15
C TYR A 19 -15.76 -15.06 4.72
N LEU A 20 -15.44 -13.82 4.35
CA LEU A 20 -15.06 -13.44 2.97
C LEU A 20 -13.72 -14.01 2.49
N SER A 21 -12.95 -14.64 3.38
CA SER A 21 -11.69 -15.27 3.00
C SER A 21 -11.96 -16.58 2.25
N PRO A 22 -11.34 -16.81 1.07
CA PRO A 22 -11.54 -18.03 0.29
C PRO A 22 -11.26 -19.34 1.05
N GLU A 23 -10.39 -19.28 2.06
CA GLU A 23 -10.07 -20.38 2.97
C GLU A 23 -10.05 -19.84 4.40
N PRO A 24 -10.46 -20.61 5.43
CA PRO A 24 -10.43 -20.13 6.80
C PRO A 24 -9.02 -19.75 7.27
N VAL A 25 -8.87 -18.53 7.77
CA VAL A 25 -7.66 -18.05 8.46
C VAL A 25 -8.08 -17.64 9.86
N LEU A 26 -7.58 -18.34 10.88
CA LEU A 26 -7.99 -18.05 12.25
C LEU A 26 -7.11 -16.95 12.88
N PRO A 27 -7.71 -15.91 13.48
CA PRO A 27 -6.96 -14.90 14.19
C PRO A 27 -6.45 -15.46 15.53
N LEU A 28 -5.22 -15.11 15.89
CA LEU A 28 -4.63 -15.43 17.19
C LEU A 28 -3.95 -14.21 17.79
N LEU A 29 -3.86 -14.19 19.12
CA LEU A 29 -3.05 -13.22 19.86
C LEU A 29 -1.95 -13.96 20.61
N GLY A 30 -0.70 -13.71 20.20
CA GLY A 30 0.49 -14.09 20.97
C GLY A 30 0.73 -13.15 22.15
N SER A 31 0.24 -11.92 22.05
CA SER A 31 0.36 -10.87 23.05
C SER A 31 -0.79 -9.85 22.97
N ARG A 32 -0.93 -9.03 24.01
CA ARG A 32 -1.84 -7.88 24.09
C ARG A 32 -1.02 -6.62 24.36
N GLY A 33 -1.31 -5.55 23.63
CA GLY A 33 -0.49 -4.34 23.59
C GLY A 33 0.81 -4.52 22.80
N CYS A 34 1.63 -3.47 22.76
CA CYS A 34 2.94 -3.48 22.10
C CYS A 34 4.07 -3.32 23.13
N TYR A 35 5.10 -4.18 23.06
CA TYR A 35 6.27 -4.10 23.94
C TYR A 35 7.12 -2.84 23.74
N TRP A 36 7.03 -2.21 22.55
CA TRP A 36 7.70 -0.94 22.30
C TRP A 36 6.96 0.23 22.95
N GLY A 37 5.63 0.28 22.83
CA GLY A 37 4.78 1.21 23.58
C GLY A 37 4.86 2.70 23.19
N LYS A 38 5.88 3.14 22.44
CA LYS A 38 6.30 4.55 22.38
C LYS A 38 6.02 5.31 21.08
N CYS A 39 5.64 4.62 19.99
CA CYS A 39 5.41 5.30 18.71
C CYS A 39 4.41 6.45 18.86
N ALA A 40 4.83 7.68 18.52
CA ALA A 40 4.07 8.88 18.77
C ALA A 40 2.72 8.90 18.04
N PHE A 41 2.68 8.33 16.83
CA PHE A 41 1.48 8.26 15.99
C PHE A 41 0.48 7.17 16.40
N CYS A 42 0.90 6.19 17.20
CA CYS A 42 0.11 4.98 17.43
C CYS A 42 -0.89 5.16 18.57
N SER A 43 -2.15 4.81 18.33
CA SER A 43 -3.22 4.77 19.34
C SER A 43 -3.51 3.36 19.86
N HIS A 44 -2.98 2.31 19.25
CA HIS A 44 -3.33 0.92 19.59
C HIS A 44 -3.04 0.55 21.05
N ASN A 45 -1.97 1.11 21.65
CA ASN A 45 -1.65 0.86 23.06
C ASN A 45 -2.71 1.40 24.04
N GLU A 46 -3.49 2.40 23.63
CA GLU A 46 -4.56 2.95 24.45
C GLU A 46 -5.64 1.91 24.76
N ALA A 47 -6.02 1.10 23.75
CA ALA A 47 -7.01 0.03 23.91
C ALA A 47 -6.58 -1.05 24.94
N TYR A 48 -5.26 -1.18 25.17
CA TYR A 48 -4.69 -2.10 26.15
C TYR A 48 -4.25 -1.41 27.44
N GLY A 49 -4.64 -0.15 27.67
CA GLY A 49 -4.26 0.61 28.86
C GLY A 49 -2.76 0.79 29.01
N TRP A 50 -2.01 0.84 27.91
CA TRP A 50 -0.55 0.98 27.89
C TRP A 50 0.20 -0.20 28.54
N HIS A 51 -0.46 -1.34 28.68
CA HIS A 51 0.14 -2.55 29.22
C HIS A 51 0.48 -3.56 28.13
N TYR A 52 1.68 -4.12 28.20
CA TYR A 52 2.10 -5.24 27.38
C TYR A 52 2.03 -6.54 28.18
N GLN A 53 1.38 -7.55 27.63
CA GLN A 53 1.41 -8.92 28.16
C GLN A 53 1.60 -9.90 27.02
N LYS A 54 2.57 -10.80 27.15
CA LYS A 54 2.78 -11.89 26.19
C LYS A 54 2.34 -13.22 26.76
N ARG A 55 1.83 -14.10 25.89
CA ARG A 55 1.55 -15.48 26.25
C ARG A 55 2.83 -16.31 26.23
N GLU A 56 2.80 -17.43 26.94
CA GLU A 56 3.84 -18.45 26.83
C GLU A 56 3.77 -19.12 25.45
N ALA A 57 4.93 -19.30 24.82
CA ALA A 57 5.07 -19.90 23.49
C ALA A 57 4.40 -21.29 23.41
N ALA A 58 4.60 -22.13 24.42
CA ALA A 58 4.00 -23.46 24.50
C ALA A 58 2.47 -23.40 24.48
N LYS A 59 1.86 -22.42 25.15
CA LYS A 59 0.42 -22.23 25.18
C LYS A 59 -0.14 -21.74 23.85
N ILE A 60 0.60 -20.87 23.15
CA ILE A 60 0.23 -20.45 21.79
C ILE A 60 0.30 -21.66 20.83
N ALA A 61 1.37 -22.47 20.91
CA ALA A 61 1.52 -23.66 20.07
C ALA A 61 0.42 -24.71 20.36
N GLU A 62 0.05 -24.90 21.62
CA GLU A 62 -1.08 -25.75 22.02
C GLU A 62 -2.41 -25.23 21.45
N ASP A 63 -2.67 -23.92 21.53
CA ASP A 63 -3.87 -23.32 20.93
C ASP A 63 -3.91 -23.54 19.42
N MET A 64 -2.79 -23.31 18.73
CA MET A 64 -2.69 -23.54 17.29
C MET A 64 -2.97 -24.99 16.92
N ARG A 65 -2.41 -25.95 17.67
CA ARG A 65 -2.68 -27.39 17.48
C ARG A 65 -4.16 -27.69 17.66
N SER A 66 -4.73 -27.29 18.79
CA SER A 66 -6.15 -27.52 19.11
C SER A 66 -7.07 -26.94 18.04
N LEU A 67 -6.82 -25.70 17.61
CA LEU A 67 -7.62 -25.03 16.59
C LEU A 67 -7.49 -25.71 15.23
N SER A 68 -6.28 -26.10 14.85
CA SER A 68 -6.03 -26.82 13.60
C SER A 68 -6.79 -28.16 13.57
N GLU A 69 -6.72 -28.92 14.65
CA GLU A 69 -7.40 -30.21 14.76
C GLU A 69 -8.93 -30.09 14.76
N ARG A 70 -9.46 -29.12 15.52
CA ARG A 70 -10.91 -28.89 15.69
C ARG A 70 -11.57 -28.31 14.43
N HIS A 71 -10.94 -27.32 13.81
CA HIS A 71 -11.53 -26.57 12.70
C HIS A 71 -10.96 -26.94 11.32
N LYS A 72 -10.01 -27.88 11.26
CA LYS A 72 -9.33 -28.31 10.02
C LYS A 72 -8.69 -27.13 9.27
N VAL A 73 -8.02 -26.26 10.03
CA VAL A 73 -7.32 -25.08 9.50
C VAL A 73 -5.82 -25.23 9.66
N ASP A 74 -5.06 -24.64 8.75
CA ASP A 74 -3.60 -24.60 8.76
C ASP A 74 -3.06 -23.16 8.67
N LYS A 75 -3.93 -22.16 8.57
CA LYS A 75 -3.56 -20.75 8.40
C LYS A 75 -3.96 -19.93 9.62
N PHE A 76 -3.00 -19.16 10.12
CA PHE A 76 -3.17 -18.30 11.28
C PHE A 76 -2.68 -16.88 11.00
N ALA A 77 -3.50 -15.89 11.36
CA ALA A 77 -3.12 -14.48 11.31
C ALA A 77 -2.96 -13.97 12.74
N PHE A 78 -1.74 -13.64 13.14
CA PHE A 78 -1.50 -13.04 14.45
C PHE A 78 -1.95 -11.59 14.41
N ALA A 79 -2.96 -11.28 15.24
CA ALA A 79 -3.52 -9.94 15.42
C ALA A 79 -2.72 -9.10 16.43
N ASP A 80 -1.50 -9.53 16.76
CA ASP A 80 -0.56 -8.79 17.60
C ASP A 80 -0.20 -7.44 16.98
N GLU A 81 -0.06 -6.41 17.84
CA GLU A 81 0.46 -5.09 17.46
C GLU A 81 1.93 -5.14 17.01
N GLY A 82 2.64 -6.19 17.42
CA GLY A 82 4.03 -6.43 17.11
C GLY A 82 4.55 -7.64 17.88
N LEU A 83 4.80 -8.74 17.18
CA LEU A 83 5.36 -9.94 17.79
C LEU A 83 6.84 -9.69 18.10
N ALA A 84 7.19 -9.74 19.40
CA ALA A 84 8.56 -9.53 19.84
C ALA A 84 9.47 -10.66 19.33
N PRO A 85 10.74 -10.38 18.95
CA PRO A 85 11.67 -11.40 18.48
C PRO A 85 11.84 -12.57 19.47
N SER A 86 11.88 -12.28 20.77
CA SER A 86 11.98 -13.31 21.81
C SER A 86 10.78 -14.27 21.83
N LEU A 87 9.58 -13.80 21.48
CA LEU A 87 8.40 -14.64 21.40
C LEU A 87 8.36 -15.38 20.06
N ALA A 88 8.76 -14.72 18.96
CA ALA A 88 8.89 -15.36 17.65
C ALA A 88 9.87 -16.53 17.70
N ASP A 89 11.01 -16.36 18.38
CA ASP A 89 12.04 -17.39 18.56
C ASP A 89 11.49 -18.59 19.35
N ALA A 90 10.97 -18.34 20.55
CA ALA A 90 10.43 -19.39 21.41
C ALA A 90 9.22 -20.11 20.80
N LEU A 91 8.32 -19.38 20.14
CA LEU A 91 7.17 -19.97 19.45
C LEU A 91 7.63 -20.82 18.26
N SER A 92 8.65 -20.38 17.52
CA SER A 92 9.20 -21.17 16.43
C SER A 92 9.75 -22.50 16.91
N ASP A 93 10.46 -22.51 18.05
CA ASP A 93 10.96 -23.75 18.66
C ASP A 93 9.82 -24.71 19.04
N GLU A 94 8.75 -24.20 19.65
CA GLU A 94 7.58 -25.03 20.04
C GLU A 94 6.82 -25.59 18.82
N LEU A 95 6.63 -24.79 17.76
CA LEU A 95 5.98 -25.25 16.54
C LEU A 95 6.80 -26.32 15.81
N ILE A 96 8.12 -26.12 15.70
CA ILE A 96 9.04 -27.08 15.08
C ILE A 96 9.08 -28.37 15.89
N LYS A 97 9.25 -28.28 17.21
CA LYS A 97 9.27 -29.44 18.11
C LYS A 97 7.95 -30.20 18.08
N GLY A 98 6.84 -29.49 17.98
CA GLY A 98 5.49 -30.06 17.89
C GLY A 98 5.13 -30.64 16.52
N GLY A 99 5.96 -30.44 15.48
CA GLY A 99 5.70 -30.92 14.12
C GLY A 99 4.47 -30.30 13.45
N ILE A 100 3.99 -29.15 13.94
CA ILE A 100 2.75 -28.54 13.48
C ILE A 100 2.98 -27.88 12.11
N GLN A 101 2.23 -28.32 11.09
CA GLN A 101 2.32 -27.78 9.73
C GLN A 101 1.32 -26.64 9.57
N VAL A 102 1.81 -25.40 9.65
CA VAL A 102 0.98 -24.19 9.58
C VAL A 102 1.62 -23.12 8.71
N SER A 103 0.79 -22.18 8.26
CA SER A 103 1.22 -20.94 7.61
C SER A 103 0.75 -19.74 8.42
N CYS A 104 1.68 -18.88 8.82
CA CYS A 104 1.39 -17.73 9.68
C CYS A 104 1.71 -16.40 9.01
N SER A 105 0.85 -15.42 9.25
CA SER A 105 1.16 -13.99 9.06
C SER A 105 1.20 -13.27 10.39
N VAL A 106 2.08 -12.28 10.53
CA VAL A 106 2.20 -11.51 11.77
C VAL A 106 2.80 -10.12 11.54
N ASN A 107 2.40 -9.15 12.35
CA ASN A 107 3.06 -7.84 12.42
C ASN A 107 4.32 -7.93 13.29
N VAL A 108 5.43 -7.39 12.80
CA VAL A 108 6.66 -7.25 13.58
C VAL A 108 7.25 -5.86 13.40
N ARG A 109 8.08 -5.49 14.36
CA ARG A 109 8.85 -4.25 14.32
C ARG A 109 10.20 -4.51 13.67
N LEU A 110 10.72 -3.53 12.94
CA LEU A 110 12.09 -3.56 12.44
C LEU A 110 13.08 -3.34 13.59
N GLU A 111 13.70 -4.42 14.07
CA GLU A 111 14.74 -4.38 15.10
C GLU A 111 15.86 -5.39 14.79
N SER A 112 17.08 -5.10 15.22
CA SER A 112 18.29 -5.88 14.91
C SER A 112 18.25 -7.33 15.38
N ARG A 113 17.34 -7.67 16.30
CA ARG A 113 17.12 -9.03 16.79
C ARG A 113 16.46 -9.98 15.78
N PHE A 114 15.92 -9.48 14.67
CA PHE A 114 15.56 -10.31 13.52
C PHE A 114 16.81 -10.71 12.72
N THR A 115 17.64 -11.57 13.33
CA THR A 115 18.87 -12.09 12.74
C THR A 115 18.58 -13.10 11.61
N PRO A 116 19.55 -13.42 10.74
CA PRO A 116 19.37 -14.45 9.72
C PRO A 116 18.88 -15.79 10.30
N GLU A 117 19.43 -16.20 11.45
CA GLU A 117 19.10 -17.46 12.12
C GLU A 117 17.65 -17.45 12.62
N LEU A 118 17.22 -16.34 13.23
CA LEU A 118 15.82 -16.21 13.68
C LEU A 118 14.86 -16.24 12.49
N CYS A 119 15.16 -15.50 11.41
CA CYS A 119 14.31 -15.49 10.22
C CYS A 119 14.20 -16.89 9.59
N LEU A 120 15.31 -17.64 9.48
CA LEU A 120 15.30 -19.03 8.99
C LEU A 120 14.50 -19.96 9.92
N LYS A 121 14.64 -19.79 11.24
CA LYS A 121 13.86 -20.55 12.23
C LYS A 121 12.37 -20.27 12.09
N MET A 122 11.98 -19.00 11.98
CA MET A 122 10.59 -18.58 11.73
C MET A 122 10.05 -19.19 10.43
N ARG A 123 10.85 -19.18 9.35
CA ARG A 123 10.45 -19.79 8.08
C ARG A 123 10.15 -21.29 8.24
N LYS A 124 11.00 -22.01 8.97
CA LYS A 124 10.83 -23.45 9.26
C LYS A 124 9.61 -23.72 10.13
N ALA A 125 9.28 -22.80 11.04
CA ALA A 125 8.11 -22.89 11.92
C ALA A 125 6.78 -22.53 11.22
N GLY A 126 6.81 -22.09 9.96
CA GLY A 126 5.61 -21.79 9.19
C GLY A 126 5.27 -20.30 9.07
N PHE A 127 6.11 -19.37 9.54
CA PHE A 127 5.90 -17.96 9.25
C PHE A 127 6.16 -17.69 7.76
N ARG A 128 5.12 -17.22 7.06
CA ARG A 128 5.15 -16.99 5.60
C ARG A 128 5.10 -15.51 5.23
N VAL A 129 4.46 -14.68 6.05
CA VAL A 129 4.30 -13.24 5.80
C VAL A 129 4.61 -12.45 7.06
N LEU A 130 5.48 -11.45 6.94
CA LEU A 130 5.75 -10.46 7.97
C LEU A 130 5.36 -9.07 7.50
N PHE A 131 4.46 -8.45 8.25
CA PHE A 131 4.08 -7.06 8.07
C PHE A 131 4.96 -6.18 8.96
N LEU A 132 5.57 -5.16 8.37
CA LEU A 132 6.67 -4.41 8.96
C LEU A 132 6.35 -2.92 8.93
N GLY A 133 6.08 -2.32 10.09
CA GLY A 133 5.93 -0.86 10.17
C GLY A 133 7.28 -0.16 10.01
N LEU A 134 7.60 0.30 8.80
CA LEU A 134 8.74 1.18 8.52
C LEU A 134 8.39 2.63 8.84
N GLU A 135 7.21 3.06 8.39
CA GLU A 135 6.66 4.42 8.46
C GLU A 135 7.43 5.46 7.64
N SER A 136 8.75 5.57 7.80
CA SER A 136 9.60 6.52 7.07
C SER A 136 10.98 5.93 6.80
N GLY A 137 11.60 6.31 5.69
CA GLY A 137 13.00 6.02 5.36
C GLY A 137 13.99 7.05 5.89
N CYS A 138 13.50 8.16 6.47
CA CYS A 138 14.32 9.23 7.03
C CYS A 138 14.55 9.03 8.54
N ASN A 139 15.82 8.96 8.97
CA ASN A 139 16.18 8.72 10.37
C ASN A 139 15.68 9.82 11.32
N ARG A 140 15.69 11.10 10.91
CA ARG A 140 15.16 12.20 11.73
C ARG A 140 13.66 12.02 11.98
N VAL A 141 12.90 11.66 10.94
CA VAL A 141 11.46 11.46 11.04
C VAL A 141 11.14 10.24 11.92
N LEU A 142 11.88 9.14 11.77
CA LEU A 142 11.78 7.96 12.63
C LEU A 142 12.04 8.28 14.11
N GLU A 143 13.04 9.12 14.39
CA GLU A 143 13.33 9.60 15.74
C GLU A 143 12.19 10.46 16.29
N HIS A 144 11.66 11.39 15.48
CA HIS A 144 10.53 12.25 15.86
C HIS A 144 9.24 11.47 16.13
N MET A 145 9.03 10.37 15.42
CA MET A 145 7.95 9.42 15.68
C MET A 145 8.17 8.58 16.94
N GLU A 146 9.33 8.66 17.58
CA GLU A 146 9.78 7.71 18.62
C GLU A 146 9.67 6.27 18.11
N LYS A 147 9.93 6.07 16.81
CA LYS A 147 9.80 4.76 16.16
C LYS A 147 10.90 3.84 16.61
N GLY A 148 12.04 4.30 17.16
CA GLY A 148 13.10 3.48 17.78
C GLY A 148 13.73 2.42 16.88
N THR A 149 13.77 2.71 15.58
CA THR A 149 14.48 1.95 14.54
C THR A 149 15.22 2.95 13.67
N THR A 150 16.06 2.48 12.76
CA THR A 150 16.74 3.32 11.77
C THR A 150 16.62 2.69 10.39
N ARG A 151 16.88 3.51 9.36
CA ARG A 151 16.99 3.08 7.96
C ARG A 151 17.90 1.87 7.80
N GLU A 152 19.05 1.85 8.48
CA GLU A 152 20.06 0.80 8.39
C GLU A 152 19.56 -0.52 9.00
N ILE A 153 18.89 -0.43 10.17
CA ILE A 153 18.23 -1.58 10.78
C ILE A 153 17.14 -2.11 9.84
N ALA A 154 16.35 -1.23 9.23
CA ALA A 154 15.30 -1.62 8.30
C ALA A 154 15.87 -2.42 7.11
N VAL A 155 16.93 -1.92 6.46
CA VAL A 155 17.61 -2.63 5.36
C VAL A 155 18.10 -4.01 5.82
N GLN A 156 18.77 -4.08 6.96
CA GLN A 156 19.33 -5.34 7.48
C GLN A 156 18.23 -6.39 7.75
N VAL A 157 17.14 -5.97 8.38
CA VAL A 157 16.03 -6.86 8.74
C VAL A 157 15.27 -7.31 7.49
N CYS A 158 14.95 -6.40 6.57
CA CYS A 158 14.30 -6.75 5.30
C CYS A 158 15.14 -7.77 4.52
N ARG A 159 16.46 -7.59 4.47
CA ARG A 159 17.38 -8.55 3.82
C ARG A 159 17.37 -9.91 4.49
N ASN A 160 17.37 -9.98 5.82
CA ASN A 160 17.32 -11.25 6.56
C ASN A 160 16.01 -12.00 6.29
N ILE A 161 14.88 -11.29 6.35
CA ILE A 161 13.55 -11.84 6.08
C ILE A 161 13.45 -12.33 4.62
N TYR A 162 13.93 -11.53 3.68
CA TYR A 162 13.94 -11.89 2.25
C TYR A 162 14.74 -13.17 2.00
N ARG A 163 15.96 -13.28 2.56
CA ARG A 163 16.83 -14.46 2.40
C ARG A 163 16.25 -15.71 3.03
N ALA A 164 15.41 -15.57 4.06
CA ALA A 164 14.69 -16.67 4.66
C ALA A 164 13.45 -17.10 3.85
N ASP A 165 13.19 -16.54 2.66
CA ASP A 165 12.00 -16.83 1.86
C ASP A 165 10.68 -16.56 2.61
N ILE A 166 10.68 -15.47 3.38
CA ILE A 166 9.49 -14.93 4.05
C ILE A 166 9.06 -13.66 3.31
N TRP A 167 7.76 -13.52 3.08
CA TRP A 167 7.22 -12.34 2.41
C TRP A 167 7.27 -11.15 3.36
N ASN A 168 8.13 -10.16 3.10
CA ASN A 168 8.14 -8.91 3.84
C ASN A 168 7.21 -7.86 3.17
N HIS A 169 6.27 -7.33 3.94
CA HIS A 169 5.42 -6.22 3.51
C HIS A 169 5.69 -5.00 4.38
N LEU A 170 6.13 -3.89 3.79
CA LEU A 170 6.38 -2.66 4.54
C LEU A 170 5.14 -1.77 4.60
N TYR A 171 4.84 -1.27 5.80
CA TYR A 171 3.92 -0.16 5.98
C TYR A 171 4.67 1.17 6.01
N VAL A 172 4.25 2.12 5.17
CA VAL A 172 4.85 3.45 5.02
C VAL A 172 3.76 4.50 4.89
N PHE A 173 3.96 5.67 5.49
CA PHE A 173 3.13 6.84 5.26
C PHE A 173 3.97 8.11 5.15
N LEU A 174 3.47 9.08 4.39
CA LEU A 174 4.14 10.38 4.22
C LEU A 174 3.39 11.48 4.97
N GLY A 175 4.09 12.54 5.33
CA GLY A 175 3.52 13.74 5.95
C GLY A 175 3.35 13.63 7.45
N PHE A 176 4.27 12.93 8.14
CA PHE A 176 4.34 13.10 9.59
C PHE A 176 4.59 14.57 9.94
N PRO A 177 4.07 15.12 11.04
CA PRO A 177 4.25 16.53 11.35
C PRO A 177 5.73 16.91 11.34
N THR A 178 6.07 18.03 10.69
CA THR A 178 7.43 18.53 10.40
C THR A 178 8.23 17.77 9.34
N GLU A 179 7.70 16.72 8.71
CA GLU A 179 8.37 16.03 7.60
C GLU A 179 8.38 16.92 6.35
N SER A 180 9.55 17.21 5.82
CA SER A 180 9.72 17.97 4.59
C SER A 180 9.51 17.09 3.35
N GLU A 181 9.29 17.72 2.19
CA GLU A 181 9.15 16.98 0.92
C GLU A 181 10.42 16.19 0.58
N ALA A 182 11.61 16.72 0.91
CA ALA A 182 12.88 16.04 0.70
C ALA A 182 12.99 14.75 1.54
N GLU A 183 12.56 14.78 2.80
CA GLU A 183 12.60 13.63 3.71
C GLU A 183 11.53 12.58 3.36
N ALA A 184 10.35 13.03 2.91
CA ALA A 184 9.37 12.15 2.28
C ALA A 184 9.96 11.52 1.01
N GLY A 185 10.77 12.26 0.25
CA GLY A 185 11.58 11.77 -0.86
C GLY A 185 12.55 10.66 -0.45
N GLU A 186 13.29 10.81 0.65
CA GLU A 186 14.18 9.76 1.17
C GLU A 186 13.44 8.45 1.45
N THR A 187 12.17 8.54 1.87
CA THR A 187 11.31 7.37 2.10
C THR A 187 10.95 6.67 0.79
N ILE A 188 10.66 7.43 -0.26
CA ILE A 188 10.39 6.90 -1.61
C ILE A 188 11.65 6.25 -2.18
N ASP A 189 12.79 6.93 -2.07
CA ASP A 189 14.09 6.43 -2.52
C ASP A 189 14.47 5.15 -1.78
N PHE A 190 14.21 5.07 -0.46
CA PHE A 190 14.40 3.85 0.30
C PHE A 190 13.66 2.65 -0.32
N LEU A 191 12.39 2.82 -0.68
CA LEU A 191 11.60 1.76 -1.31
C LEU A 191 12.12 1.41 -2.71
N ALA A 192 12.55 2.41 -3.48
CA ALA A 192 13.09 2.21 -4.83
C ALA A 192 14.43 1.47 -4.85
N ASP A 193 15.31 1.84 -3.93
CA ASP A 193 16.69 1.33 -3.81
C ASP A 193 16.73 -0.09 -3.27
N ASN A 194 15.76 -0.47 -2.43
CA ASN A 194 15.71 -1.76 -1.74
C ASN A 194 14.67 -2.73 -2.35
N ARG A 195 14.22 -2.48 -3.58
CA ARG A 195 13.22 -3.33 -4.29
C ARG A 195 13.65 -4.78 -4.51
N ASP A 196 14.94 -5.08 -4.35
CA ASP A 196 15.51 -6.43 -4.46
C ASP A 196 15.33 -7.23 -3.16
N ILE A 197 15.21 -6.56 -2.02
CA ILE A 197 14.98 -7.17 -0.70
C ILE A 197 13.59 -6.90 -0.13
N ILE A 198 12.81 -5.99 -0.73
CA ILE A 198 11.43 -5.70 -0.36
C ILE A 198 10.47 -6.44 -1.28
N ARG A 199 9.55 -7.25 -0.73
CA ARG A 199 8.59 -8.01 -1.55
C ARG A 199 7.33 -7.21 -1.86
N SER A 200 6.88 -6.39 -0.90
CA SER A 200 5.73 -5.52 -1.04
C SER A 200 5.79 -4.34 -0.08
N PHE A 201 5.02 -3.31 -0.38
CA PHE A 201 4.81 -2.17 0.50
C PHE A 201 3.45 -1.54 0.23
N ASN A 202 2.93 -0.76 1.17
CA ASN A 202 1.95 0.28 0.89
C ASN A 202 2.61 1.66 1.07
N ILE A 203 1.97 2.70 0.53
CA ILE A 203 2.34 4.08 0.81
C ILE A 203 1.04 4.81 1.05
N ASP A 204 0.87 5.33 2.25
CA ASP A 204 -0.26 6.16 2.64
C ASP A 204 0.21 7.56 3.04
N TYR A 205 -0.67 8.35 3.63
CA TYR A 205 -0.34 9.63 4.25
C TYR A 205 -0.71 9.61 5.74
N PHE A 206 -0.04 10.44 6.53
CA PHE A 206 -0.22 10.45 7.98
C PHE A 206 -1.64 10.89 8.36
N SER A 207 -2.29 10.03 9.14
CA SER A 207 -3.59 10.25 9.74
C SER A 207 -3.42 10.40 11.25
N LEU A 208 -3.85 11.53 11.81
CA LEU A 208 -3.70 11.82 13.24
C LEU A 208 -4.70 11.00 14.07
N GLY A 209 -4.31 9.78 14.44
CA GLY A 209 -5.16 8.88 15.23
C GLY A 209 -5.60 9.50 16.56
N LYS A 210 -6.89 9.38 16.88
CA LYS A 210 -7.43 9.71 18.20
C LYS A 210 -6.68 8.88 19.25
N GLY A 211 -6.25 9.52 20.34
CA GLY A 211 -5.51 8.83 21.40
C GLY A 211 -4.04 8.52 21.09
N SER A 212 -3.49 9.02 19.98
CA SER A 212 -2.04 9.01 19.74
C SER A 212 -1.31 10.01 20.67
N ALA A 213 0.00 9.84 20.86
CA ALA A 213 0.79 10.84 21.60
C ALA A 213 0.82 12.19 20.86
N VAL A 214 0.78 12.17 19.52
CA VAL A 214 0.65 13.38 18.71
C VAL A 214 -0.66 14.11 19.03
N ALA A 215 -1.78 13.39 19.17
CA ALA A 215 -3.06 14.01 19.52
C ALA A 215 -3.08 14.57 20.95
N ARG A 216 -2.38 13.92 21.90
CA ARG A 216 -2.30 14.39 23.30
C ARG A 216 -1.34 15.56 23.51
N LEU A 217 -0.26 15.63 22.72
CA LEU A 217 0.81 16.62 22.85
C LEU A 217 1.11 17.27 21.49
N PRO A 218 0.13 17.94 20.84
CA PRO A 218 0.25 18.37 19.45
C PRO A 218 1.44 19.31 19.22
N GLU A 219 1.68 20.27 20.12
CA GLU A 219 2.76 21.23 20.01
C GLU A 219 4.15 20.56 20.00
N LYS A 220 4.35 19.52 20.82
CA LYS A 220 5.61 18.75 20.87
C LYS A 220 5.99 18.20 19.49
N TYR A 221 5.00 17.79 18.72
CA TYR A 221 5.24 17.15 17.42
C TYR A 221 5.12 18.12 16.24
N GLY A 222 4.81 19.40 16.47
CA GLY A 222 4.67 20.38 15.39
C GLY A 222 3.29 20.40 14.73
N VAL A 223 2.24 20.00 15.48
CA VAL A 223 0.84 20.20 15.09
C VAL A 223 0.38 21.55 15.64
N SER A 224 0.01 22.47 14.74
CA SER A 224 -0.41 23.85 15.06
C SER A 224 -1.89 23.97 15.41
N GLY A 225 -2.70 22.96 15.08
CA GLY A 225 -4.09 22.92 15.47
C GLY A 225 -4.80 21.64 15.03
N ILE A 226 -5.68 21.14 15.89
CA ILE A 226 -6.61 20.05 15.60
C ILE A 226 -7.94 20.68 15.17
N ILE A 227 -8.45 20.25 14.01
CA ILE A 227 -9.70 20.76 13.45
C ILE A 227 -10.82 19.80 13.87
N GLU A 228 -11.72 20.27 14.74
CA GLU A 228 -12.87 19.49 15.20
C GLU A 228 -14.15 19.89 14.43
N SER A 229 -14.81 18.92 13.81
CA SER A 229 -16.17 19.03 13.30
C SER A 229 -17.15 18.34 14.25
N LYS A 230 -17.98 19.15 14.94
CA LYS A 230 -18.96 18.69 15.95
C LYS A 230 -19.98 17.63 15.49
N THR A 231 -20.11 17.34 14.20
CA THR A 231 -21.12 16.38 13.67
C THR A 231 -20.57 15.30 12.74
N ALA A 232 -19.41 15.52 12.10
CA ALA A 232 -18.83 14.55 11.17
C ALA A 232 -17.66 13.74 11.77
N ASP A 233 -17.11 14.17 12.90
CA ASP A 233 -15.89 13.58 13.47
C ASP A 233 -16.15 12.58 14.59
N GLU A 234 -17.38 12.42 15.11
CA GLU A 234 -17.66 11.48 16.20
C GLU A 234 -17.23 10.05 15.85
N PHE A 235 -17.52 9.59 14.63
CA PHE A 235 -17.17 8.24 14.16
C PHE A 235 -15.80 8.12 13.48
N LYS A 236 -15.09 9.23 13.25
CA LYS A 236 -13.74 9.14 12.64
C LYS A 236 -12.74 8.62 13.67
N LEU A 237 -11.84 7.75 13.24
CA LEU A 237 -10.73 7.27 14.08
C LEU A 237 -9.55 8.24 14.13
N SER A 238 -9.59 9.30 13.32
CA SER A 238 -8.53 10.30 13.23
C SER A 238 -9.07 11.73 13.18
N HIS A 239 -8.20 12.66 13.57
CA HIS A 239 -8.42 14.09 13.52
C HIS A 239 -7.93 14.69 12.21
N SER A 240 -8.60 15.74 11.75
CA SER A 240 -8.01 16.67 10.79
C SER A 240 -7.08 17.62 11.55
N TYR A 241 -5.94 18.00 10.97
CA TYR A 241 -4.95 18.81 11.67
C TYR A 241 -4.19 19.75 10.72
N LYS A 242 -3.53 20.74 11.32
CA LYS A 242 -2.56 21.62 10.66
C LYS A 242 -1.18 21.40 11.28
N THR A 243 -0.14 21.53 10.47
CA THR A 243 1.25 21.47 10.91
C THR A 243 1.82 22.87 11.05
N VAL A 244 2.88 23.01 11.85
CA VAL A 244 3.69 24.24 11.93
C VAL A 244 4.60 24.36 10.71
N SER A 245 5.12 23.23 10.24
CA SER A 245 6.04 23.12 9.10
C SER A 245 5.97 21.71 8.48
N GLY A 246 6.69 21.52 7.38
CA GLY A 246 6.66 20.28 6.59
C GLY A 246 5.52 20.27 5.56
N ILE A 247 5.35 19.14 4.90
CA ILE A 247 4.27 18.95 3.93
C ILE A 247 2.92 18.92 4.62
N SER A 248 1.92 19.55 4.00
CA SER A 248 0.55 19.52 4.49
C SER A 248 -0.09 18.14 4.22
N GLN A 249 -1.15 17.81 4.95
CA GLN A 249 -1.86 16.54 4.75
C GLN A 249 -2.39 16.35 3.31
N PRO A 250 -2.96 17.37 2.63
CA PRO A 250 -3.33 17.24 1.21
C PRO A 250 -2.13 16.97 0.29
N GLU A 251 -1.00 17.65 0.49
CA GLU A 251 0.22 17.45 -0.30
C GLU A 251 0.79 16.04 -0.06
N ALA A 252 0.85 15.59 1.19
CA ALA A 252 1.29 14.25 1.54
C ALA A 252 0.40 13.16 0.90
N ARG A 253 -0.91 13.39 0.85
CA ARG A 253 -1.86 12.50 0.16
C ARG A 253 -1.63 12.47 -1.35
N GLU A 254 -1.41 13.61 -1.98
CA GLU A 254 -1.10 13.66 -3.41
C GLU A 254 0.23 12.97 -3.72
N MET A 255 1.24 13.23 -2.90
CA MET A 255 2.56 12.62 -3.00
C MET A 255 2.50 11.11 -2.80
N SER A 256 1.74 10.60 -1.82
CA SER A 256 1.61 9.15 -1.59
C SER A 256 0.96 8.43 -2.77
N ILE A 257 -0.12 8.99 -3.35
CA ILE A 257 -0.80 8.45 -4.54
C ILE A 257 0.14 8.43 -5.75
N ARG A 258 0.84 9.54 -6.00
CA ARG A 258 1.80 9.67 -7.11
C ARG A 258 2.94 8.66 -6.96
N SER A 259 3.55 8.61 -5.78
CA SER A 259 4.73 7.78 -5.51
C SER A 259 4.39 6.29 -5.49
N TRP A 260 3.24 5.91 -4.94
CA TRP A 260 2.73 4.55 -5.04
C TRP A 260 2.63 4.12 -6.51
N THR A 261 2.03 4.98 -7.35
CA THR A 261 1.80 4.68 -8.78
C THR A 261 3.12 4.51 -9.53
N GLU A 262 4.10 5.37 -9.25
CA GLU A 262 5.41 5.28 -9.88
C GLU A 262 6.18 4.03 -9.43
N LEU A 263 6.29 3.82 -8.11
CA LEU A 263 7.07 2.73 -7.55
C LEU A 263 6.48 1.37 -7.90
N ILE A 264 5.15 1.22 -7.83
CA ILE A 264 4.51 -0.06 -8.14
C ILE A 264 4.80 -0.49 -9.58
N ASN A 265 4.80 0.45 -10.53
CA ASN A 265 4.96 0.13 -11.95
C ASN A 265 6.36 -0.41 -12.25
N LYS A 266 7.34 -0.02 -11.42
CA LYS A 266 8.74 -0.41 -11.49
C LYS A 266 9.08 -1.60 -10.56
N HIS A 267 8.18 -1.99 -9.65
CA HIS A 267 8.46 -3.03 -8.65
C HIS A 267 8.40 -4.44 -9.24
N PRO A 268 9.31 -5.37 -8.88
CA PRO A 268 9.28 -6.75 -9.37
C PRO A 268 7.94 -7.48 -9.09
N SER A 269 7.36 -7.26 -7.91
CA SER A 269 6.08 -7.87 -7.51
C SER A 269 4.82 -7.14 -8.03
N ARG A 270 4.93 -6.19 -8.99
CA ARG A 270 3.83 -5.30 -9.40
C ARG A 270 2.52 -6.01 -9.74
N ASP A 271 2.61 -7.13 -10.44
CA ASP A 271 1.44 -7.80 -10.99
C ASP A 271 0.69 -8.61 -9.92
N ILE A 272 1.33 -8.90 -8.78
CA ILE A 272 0.64 -9.39 -7.58
C ILE A 272 -0.30 -8.32 -7.02
N PHE A 273 0.12 -7.07 -6.92
CA PHE A 273 -0.72 -6.01 -6.33
C PHE A 273 -1.87 -5.56 -7.24
N LYS A 274 -1.78 -5.81 -8.55
CA LYS A 274 -2.92 -5.60 -9.45
C LYS A 274 -4.04 -6.61 -9.22
N ARG A 275 -3.73 -7.75 -8.62
CA ARG A 275 -4.62 -8.92 -8.54
C ARG A 275 -5.03 -9.26 -7.11
N LEU A 276 -4.20 -8.96 -6.12
CA LEU A 276 -4.35 -9.43 -4.75
C LEU A 276 -4.45 -8.26 -3.77
N MET A 277 -5.36 -8.39 -2.80
CA MET A 277 -5.35 -7.53 -1.62
C MET A 277 -4.29 -8.02 -0.63
N VAL A 278 -3.68 -7.09 0.11
CA VAL A 278 -2.66 -7.41 1.12
C VAL A 278 -3.20 -8.38 2.19
N GLY A 279 -4.49 -8.29 2.52
CA GLY A 279 -5.17 -9.18 3.46
C GLY A 279 -5.18 -10.65 3.02
N ASP A 280 -5.13 -10.93 1.72
CA ASP A 280 -5.16 -12.29 1.20
C ASP A 280 -3.77 -12.88 1.00
N LEU A 281 -2.70 -12.10 1.23
CA LEU A 281 -1.33 -12.46 0.88
C LEU A 281 -0.89 -13.80 1.49
N LEU A 282 -1.30 -14.08 2.73
CA LEU A 282 -1.02 -15.35 3.39
C LEU A 282 -1.57 -16.55 2.60
N LEU A 283 -2.79 -16.44 2.07
CA LEU A 283 -3.42 -17.51 1.30
C LEU A 283 -2.58 -17.86 0.07
N TYR A 284 -2.13 -16.85 -0.67
CA TYR A 284 -1.35 -17.07 -1.88
C TYR A 284 0.05 -17.57 -1.59
N VAL A 285 0.76 -16.96 -0.63
CA VAL A 285 2.12 -17.39 -0.27
C VAL A 285 2.12 -18.80 0.30
N SER A 286 1.10 -19.18 1.07
CA SER A 286 1.01 -20.52 1.67
C SER A 286 0.83 -21.66 0.65
N ARG A 287 0.29 -21.38 -0.54
CA ARG A 287 0.08 -22.39 -1.61
C ARG A 287 1.36 -22.86 -2.28
N TYR A 288 2.45 -22.13 -2.13
CA TYR A 288 3.72 -22.42 -2.81
C TYR A 288 4.83 -22.74 -1.81
N PRO A 289 5.70 -23.72 -2.11
CA PRO A 289 6.86 -24.01 -1.28
C PRO A 289 7.79 -22.81 -1.16
N LEU A 290 8.10 -22.14 -2.28
CA LEU A 290 8.91 -20.92 -2.32
C LEU A 290 8.13 -19.73 -2.88
N ILE A 291 8.53 -18.52 -2.48
CA ILE A 291 7.92 -17.29 -3.04
C ILE A 291 8.21 -17.18 -4.54
N GLU A 292 9.38 -17.65 -5.00
CA GLU A 292 9.70 -17.64 -6.43
C GLU A 292 8.72 -18.49 -7.26
N ASP A 293 8.22 -19.61 -6.71
CA ASP A 293 7.24 -20.46 -7.39
C ASP A 293 5.89 -19.74 -7.54
N LEU A 294 5.48 -18.98 -6.51
CA LEU A 294 4.33 -18.09 -6.59
C LEU A 294 4.51 -17.05 -7.70
N LEU A 295 5.68 -16.39 -7.76
CA LEU A 295 5.97 -15.39 -8.78
C LEU A 295 5.92 -16.00 -10.19
N LYS A 296 6.53 -17.17 -10.39
CA LYS A 296 6.48 -17.92 -11.67
C LYS A 296 5.05 -18.28 -12.04
N ALA A 297 4.26 -18.82 -11.10
CA ALA A 297 2.87 -19.21 -11.35
C ALA A 297 1.96 -18.01 -11.65
N ALA A 298 2.25 -16.85 -11.04
CA ALA A 298 1.58 -15.59 -11.35
C ALA A 298 2.00 -15.00 -12.72
N GLN A 299 2.93 -15.66 -13.42
CA GLN A 299 3.58 -15.21 -14.66
C GLN A 299 4.31 -13.88 -14.48
N ILE A 300 4.92 -13.69 -13.30
CA ILE A 300 5.70 -12.50 -12.96
C ILE A 300 7.15 -12.80 -13.31
N PRO A 301 7.79 -12.02 -14.21
CA PRO A 301 9.19 -12.24 -14.56
C PRO A 301 10.08 -12.06 -13.31
N PRO A 302 11.12 -12.90 -13.13
CA PRO A 302 11.95 -12.93 -11.92
C PRO A 302 12.80 -11.65 -11.71
N LYS A 303 12.90 -10.81 -12.73
CA LYS A 303 13.37 -9.43 -12.63
C LYS A 303 12.30 -8.53 -13.24
N ALA A 304 12.08 -7.36 -12.63
CA ALA A 304 11.45 -6.26 -13.35
C ALA A 304 12.26 -6.09 -14.65
N GLU A 305 11.62 -6.32 -15.79
CA GLU A 305 12.24 -5.99 -17.07
C GLU A 305 12.74 -4.56 -16.94
N THR A 306 14.04 -4.37 -17.11
CA THR A 306 14.55 -3.04 -17.45
C THR A 306 13.72 -2.62 -18.64
N HIS A 307 12.85 -1.62 -18.46
CA HIS A 307 12.14 -1.05 -19.57
C HIS A 307 13.20 -0.67 -20.61
N GLN A 308 13.28 -1.46 -21.68
CA GLN A 308 13.76 -0.91 -22.93
C GLN A 308 12.77 0.19 -23.23
N ASP A 309 13.25 1.43 -23.24
CA ASP A 309 12.57 2.51 -23.93
C ASP A 309 12.34 2.01 -25.36
N TYR A 310 11.14 1.49 -25.60
CA TYR A 310 10.67 1.37 -26.97
C TYR A 310 10.28 2.79 -27.34
N PRO A 311 11.04 3.47 -28.22
CA PRO A 311 10.48 4.66 -28.85
C PRO A 311 9.14 4.23 -29.43
N VAL A 312 8.11 5.06 -29.31
CA VAL A 312 6.89 4.90 -30.10
C VAL A 312 7.36 4.90 -31.56
N SER A 313 7.62 3.72 -32.09
CA SER A 313 8.04 3.58 -33.47
C SER A 313 6.85 4.02 -34.29
N ALA A 314 7.11 4.61 -35.45
CA ALA A 314 6.10 5.06 -36.39
C ALA A 314 5.16 3.93 -36.89
N SER A 315 5.30 2.70 -36.38
CA SER A 315 4.54 1.50 -36.73
C SER A 315 3.49 1.06 -35.70
N GLY A 316 3.44 1.68 -34.51
CA GLY A 316 2.40 1.38 -33.51
C GLY A 316 1.09 2.09 -33.81
N VAL A 317 -0.05 1.39 -33.71
CA VAL A 317 -1.36 1.92 -34.12
C VAL A 317 -2.20 2.17 -32.85
N PRO A 318 -2.30 3.43 -32.37
CA PRO A 318 -2.96 3.72 -31.10
C PRO A 318 -4.44 3.34 -31.13
N ARG A 319 -4.90 2.70 -30.06
CA ARG A 319 -6.28 2.28 -29.84
C ARG A 319 -6.81 2.80 -28.51
N LEU A 320 -7.89 3.57 -28.55
CA LEU A 320 -8.65 3.98 -27.37
C LEU A 320 -9.29 2.75 -26.72
N ASP A 321 -9.18 2.63 -25.40
CA ASP A 321 -9.84 1.54 -24.67
C ASP A 321 -11.36 1.62 -24.88
N LYS A 322 -11.95 0.49 -25.32
CA LYS A 322 -13.37 0.37 -25.66
C LYS A 322 -14.33 0.67 -24.52
N HIS A 323 -13.86 0.64 -23.27
CA HIS A 323 -14.66 0.94 -22.09
C HIS A 323 -14.68 2.43 -21.74
N LEU A 324 -13.90 3.26 -22.44
CA LEU A 324 -13.82 4.70 -22.21
C LEU A 324 -14.79 5.46 -23.09
N THR A 325 -15.43 6.47 -22.51
CA THR A 325 -16.29 7.41 -23.23
C THR A 325 -15.58 8.73 -23.42
N VAL A 326 -15.49 9.18 -24.67
CA VAL A 326 -14.91 10.49 -25.01
C VAL A 326 -16.05 11.42 -25.42
N ALA A 327 -16.25 12.51 -24.68
CA ALA A 327 -17.43 13.37 -24.84
C ALA A 327 -17.09 14.85 -24.63
N VAL A 328 -17.96 15.73 -25.11
CA VAL A 328 -17.96 17.14 -24.73
C VAL A 328 -19.19 17.37 -23.86
N LEU A 329 -18.98 17.69 -22.58
CA LEU A 329 -20.05 18.03 -21.66
C LEU A 329 -20.39 19.51 -21.80
N ASN A 330 -21.65 19.89 -21.57
CA ASN A 330 -22.08 21.30 -21.61
C ASN A 330 -21.73 22.09 -20.33
N PHE A 331 -21.00 21.49 -19.40
CA PHE A 331 -20.63 22.05 -18.11
C PHE A 331 -19.29 21.46 -17.64
N ASP A 332 -18.57 22.19 -16.79
CA ASP A 332 -17.33 21.73 -16.18
C ASP A 332 -17.61 20.80 -15.00
N LEU A 333 -17.74 19.50 -15.30
CA LEU A 333 -18.07 18.48 -14.31
C LEU A 333 -16.97 18.33 -13.22
N LEU A 334 -15.72 18.66 -13.52
CA LEU A 334 -14.64 18.61 -12.55
C LEU A 334 -14.73 19.78 -11.57
N GLN A 335 -14.99 20.99 -12.06
CA GLN A 335 -15.27 22.15 -11.21
C GLN A 335 -16.51 21.91 -10.35
N ILE A 336 -17.58 21.33 -10.90
CA ILE A 336 -18.78 20.94 -10.12
C ILE A 336 -18.41 19.94 -9.02
N LYS A 337 -17.63 18.90 -9.35
CA LYS A 337 -17.17 17.90 -8.37
C LYS A 337 -16.30 18.54 -7.28
N GLN A 338 -15.43 19.47 -7.65
CA GLN A 338 -14.61 20.25 -6.71
C GLN A 338 -15.48 21.12 -5.81
N ASN A 339 -16.45 21.85 -6.36
CA ASN A 339 -17.39 22.68 -5.60
C ASN A 339 -18.18 21.84 -4.59
N ILE A 340 -18.71 20.68 -5.01
CA ILE A 340 -19.40 19.75 -4.12
C ILE A 340 -18.47 19.26 -3.01
N SER A 341 -17.24 18.82 -3.36
CA SER A 341 -16.28 18.32 -2.38
C SER A 341 -15.85 19.38 -1.35
N ARG A 342 -15.78 20.65 -1.77
CA ARG A 342 -15.40 21.80 -0.95
C ARG A 342 -16.60 22.50 -0.31
N LYS A 343 -17.82 22.01 -0.53
CA LYS A 343 -19.10 22.60 -0.07
C LYS A 343 -19.26 24.07 -0.50
N LEU A 344 -18.75 24.43 -1.68
CA LEU A 344 -18.85 25.77 -2.23
C LEU A 344 -20.17 25.93 -3.00
N THR A 345 -20.91 27.01 -2.72
CA THR A 345 -22.11 27.43 -3.45
C THR A 345 -21.76 28.33 -4.64
N LEU A 346 -20.79 27.90 -5.44
CA LEU A 346 -20.43 28.60 -6.68
C LEU A 346 -21.33 28.10 -7.84
N PRO A 347 -21.81 29.01 -8.71
CA PRO A 347 -22.62 28.62 -9.85
C PRO A 347 -21.81 27.74 -10.82
N ALA A 348 -22.43 26.68 -11.33
CA ALA A 348 -21.86 25.87 -12.38
C ALA A 348 -21.97 26.64 -13.70
N THR A 349 -20.85 27.14 -14.21
CA THR A 349 -20.83 27.78 -15.52
C THR A 349 -20.95 26.74 -16.64
N PRO A 350 -21.87 26.92 -17.61
CA PRO A 350 -22.08 26.00 -18.72
C PRO A 350 -20.95 26.15 -19.75
N VAL A 351 -19.76 25.70 -19.40
CA VAL A 351 -18.58 25.69 -20.26
C VAL A 351 -18.46 24.31 -20.90
N LYS A 352 -18.41 24.30 -22.24
CA LYS A 352 -18.20 23.06 -22.99
C LYS A 352 -16.84 22.47 -22.67
N THR A 353 -16.83 21.34 -21.98
CA THR A 353 -15.62 20.73 -21.46
C THR A 353 -15.40 19.36 -22.11
N PRO A 354 -14.34 19.19 -22.91
CA PRO A 354 -13.98 17.89 -23.48
C PRO A 354 -13.41 16.99 -22.38
N VAL A 355 -13.90 15.75 -22.33
CA VAL A 355 -13.55 14.80 -21.28
C VAL A 355 -13.36 13.39 -21.82
N VAL A 356 -12.52 12.65 -21.12
CA VAL A 356 -12.47 11.18 -21.16
C VAL A 356 -13.04 10.66 -19.86
N TYR A 357 -14.03 9.78 -19.94
CA TYR A 357 -14.69 9.17 -18.79
C TYR A 357 -14.48 7.66 -18.78
N GLU A 358 -13.94 7.15 -17.68
CA GLU A 358 -13.78 5.73 -17.40
C GLU A 358 -14.86 5.30 -16.37
N PRO A 359 -15.94 4.64 -16.81
CA PRO A 359 -17.06 4.28 -15.94
C PRO A 359 -16.65 3.30 -14.83
N VAL A 360 -15.75 2.34 -15.11
CA VAL A 360 -15.35 1.29 -14.15
C VAL A 360 -14.60 1.87 -12.94
N LYS A 361 -13.71 2.85 -13.17
CA LYS A 361 -12.94 3.51 -12.10
C LYS A 361 -13.54 4.85 -11.65
N SER A 362 -14.69 5.24 -12.22
CA SER A 362 -15.30 6.57 -12.03
C SER A 362 -14.30 7.72 -12.23
N ARG A 363 -13.38 7.56 -13.20
CA ARG A 363 -12.30 8.51 -13.49
C ARG A 363 -12.74 9.45 -14.62
N LEU A 364 -12.58 10.75 -14.40
CA LEU A 364 -12.87 11.80 -15.37
C LEU A 364 -11.59 12.59 -15.61
N VAL A 365 -11.18 12.70 -16.88
CA VAL A 365 -9.97 13.42 -17.29
C VAL A 365 -10.38 14.54 -18.23
N ASN A 366 -10.00 15.78 -17.90
CA ASN A 366 -10.18 16.90 -18.81
C ASN A 366 -9.12 16.83 -19.91
N VAL A 367 -9.58 17.02 -21.14
CA VAL A 367 -8.71 17.14 -22.31
C VAL A 367 -9.10 18.39 -23.07
N THR A 368 -8.18 18.94 -23.84
CA THR A 368 -8.47 20.03 -24.78
C THR A 368 -9.25 19.51 -25.98
N LEU A 369 -9.82 20.41 -26.79
CA LEU A 369 -10.50 20.02 -28.03
C LEU A 369 -9.57 19.34 -29.02
N THR A 370 -8.32 19.77 -29.09
CA THR A 370 -7.27 19.17 -29.94
C THR A 370 -6.91 17.77 -29.46
N GLU A 371 -6.75 17.58 -28.15
CA GLU A 371 -6.51 16.26 -27.55
C GLU A 371 -7.70 15.30 -27.76
N LEU A 372 -8.93 15.81 -27.69
CA LEU A 372 -10.14 15.05 -28.03
C LEU A 372 -10.14 14.58 -29.48
N ALA A 373 -9.71 15.45 -30.41
CA ALA A 373 -9.60 15.11 -31.83
C ALA A 373 -8.57 14.00 -32.05
N ILE A 374 -7.42 14.05 -31.36
CA ILE A 374 -6.41 12.99 -31.40
C ILE A 374 -6.99 11.65 -30.90
N LEU A 375 -7.67 11.65 -29.75
CA LEU A 375 -8.26 10.43 -29.19
C LEU A 375 -9.32 9.80 -30.09
N ARG A 376 -10.11 10.61 -30.81
CA ARG A 376 -11.11 10.11 -31.78
C ARG A 376 -10.48 9.39 -32.98
N LEU A 377 -9.22 9.66 -33.27
CA LEU A 377 -8.47 9.01 -34.34
C LEU A 377 -7.69 7.78 -33.88
N CYS A 378 -7.66 7.50 -32.57
CA CYS A 378 -7.04 6.30 -31.98
C CYS A 378 -7.96 5.08 -32.11
N ASP A 379 -8.24 4.66 -33.33
CA ASP A 379 -9.16 3.55 -33.64
C ASP A 379 -8.45 2.19 -33.79
N GLY A 380 -7.13 2.14 -33.59
CA GLY A 380 -6.32 0.97 -33.86
C GLY A 380 -6.21 0.63 -35.34
N GLN A 381 -6.50 1.58 -36.25
CA GLN A 381 -6.27 1.48 -37.70
C GLN A 381 -5.28 2.53 -38.21
N ARG A 382 -5.23 3.72 -37.61
CA ARG A 382 -4.34 4.81 -38.03
C ARG A 382 -3.06 4.89 -37.21
N ASP A 383 -1.90 4.91 -37.86
CA ASP A 383 -0.62 5.18 -37.21
C ASP A 383 -0.43 6.68 -36.89
N LEU A 384 0.62 7.03 -36.14
CA LEU A 384 0.92 8.42 -35.77
C LEU A 384 1.07 9.34 -36.99
N GLY A 385 1.65 8.86 -38.08
CA GLY A 385 1.87 9.64 -39.30
C GLY A 385 0.55 9.98 -40.00
N GLN A 386 -0.39 9.03 -40.02
CA GLN A 386 -1.74 9.18 -40.58
C GLN A 386 -2.61 10.09 -39.71
N ILE A 387 -2.58 9.92 -38.38
CA ILE A 387 -3.26 10.80 -37.42
C ILE A 387 -2.77 12.24 -37.58
N THR A 388 -1.45 12.43 -37.61
CA THR A 388 -0.83 13.74 -37.75
C THR A 388 -1.17 14.39 -39.09
N ALA A 389 -1.12 13.65 -40.20
CA ALA A 389 -1.44 14.20 -41.52
C ALA A 389 -2.90 14.68 -41.59
N GLN A 390 -3.83 13.93 -40.99
CA GLN A 390 -5.23 14.32 -40.94
C GLN A 390 -5.45 15.59 -40.10
N LEU A 391 -4.85 15.66 -38.91
CA LEU A 391 -4.96 16.84 -38.03
C LEU A 391 -4.27 18.07 -38.66
N ALA A 392 -3.15 17.90 -39.36
CA ALA A 392 -2.46 18.99 -40.05
C ALA A 392 -3.32 19.61 -41.15
N ALA A 393 -4.06 18.78 -41.89
CA ALA A 393 -5.03 19.25 -42.87
C ALA A 393 -6.24 19.95 -42.21
N GLU A 394 -6.76 19.39 -41.11
CA GLU A 394 -7.93 19.93 -40.40
C GLU A 394 -7.65 21.29 -39.74
N TYR A 395 -6.47 21.46 -39.15
CA TYR A 395 -6.10 22.68 -38.41
C TYR A 395 -5.22 23.65 -39.20
N ASN A 396 -4.90 23.36 -40.46
CA ASN A 396 -4.02 24.16 -41.33
C ASN A 396 -2.70 24.54 -40.65
N ALA A 397 -2.00 23.54 -40.11
CA ALA A 397 -0.77 23.74 -39.32
C ALA A 397 0.36 22.79 -39.77
N PRO A 398 1.64 23.16 -39.52
CA PRO A 398 2.78 22.34 -39.95
C PRO A 398 2.74 20.94 -39.34
N LYS A 399 2.96 19.92 -40.18
CA LYS A 399 2.86 18.50 -39.80
C LYS A 399 3.87 18.14 -38.70
N ASP A 400 5.06 18.68 -38.75
CA ASP A 400 6.15 18.46 -37.78
C ASP A 400 5.80 18.99 -36.38
N VAL A 401 5.11 20.13 -36.31
CA VAL A 401 4.62 20.72 -35.05
C VAL A 401 3.54 19.82 -34.43
N ILE A 402 2.54 19.42 -35.24
CA ILE A 402 1.45 18.56 -34.80
C ILE A 402 1.95 17.17 -34.40
N GLU A 403 2.94 16.61 -35.11
CA GLU A 403 3.44 15.26 -34.81
C GLU A 403 4.08 15.21 -33.42
N LYS A 404 4.84 16.25 -33.07
CA LYS A 404 5.50 16.36 -31.77
C LYS A 404 4.48 16.42 -30.63
N ASP A 405 3.42 17.19 -30.81
CA ASP A 405 2.36 17.35 -29.82
C ASP A 405 1.49 16.09 -29.71
N CYS A 406 1.14 15.48 -30.85
CA CYS A 406 0.43 14.19 -30.90
C CYS A 406 1.24 13.10 -30.19
N ARG A 407 2.54 13.00 -30.49
CA ARG A 407 3.43 12.00 -29.87
C ARG A 407 3.49 12.17 -28.35
N ARG A 408 3.70 13.40 -27.87
CA ARG A 408 3.75 13.69 -26.43
C ARG A 408 2.42 13.36 -25.74
N PHE A 409 1.31 13.73 -26.37
CA PHE A 409 -0.02 13.47 -25.83
C PHE A 409 -0.34 11.97 -25.79
N LEU A 410 -0.10 11.23 -26.88
CA LEU A 410 -0.37 9.79 -26.94
C LEU A 410 0.50 9.01 -25.93
N LEU A 411 1.75 9.41 -25.72
CA LEU A 411 2.60 8.85 -24.66
C LEU A 411 1.96 9.02 -23.27
N ARG A 412 1.52 10.24 -22.95
CA ARG A 412 0.81 10.53 -21.70
C ARG A 412 -0.48 9.71 -21.57
N MET A 413 -1.26 9.58 -22.64
CA MET A 413 -2.50 8.80 -22.63
C MET A 413 -2.23 7.30 -22.44
N ARG A 414 -1.14 6.78 -22.99
CA ARG A 414 -0.69 5.39 -22.79
C ARG A 414 -0.30 5.15 -21.33
N GLU A 415 0.46 6.05 -20.71
CA GLU A 415 0.79 5.99 -19.28
C GLU A 415 -0.45 5.99 -18.40
N MET A 416 -1.47 6.76 -18.79
CA MET A 416 -2.76 6.81 -18.12
C MET A 416 -3.69 5.61 -18.43
N GLN A 417 -3.23 4.64 -19.22
CA GLN A 417 -4.00 3.49 -19.71
C GLN A 417 -5.30 3.89 -20.43
N ILE A 418 -5.29 5.05 -21.09
CA ILE A 418 -6.42 5.54 -21.90
C ILE A 418 -6.36 4.94 -23.31
N ILE A 419 -5.15 4.77 -23.83
CA ILE A 419 -4.90 4.12 -25.12
C ILE A 419 -3.86 2.99 -24.98
N SER A 420 -3.92 2.02 -25.88
CA SER A 420 -2.86 1.05 -26.16
C SER A 420 -2.25 1.29 -27.54
N PHE A 421 -1.12 0.66 -27.85
CA PHE A 421 -0.45 0.70 -29.16
C PHE A 421 -0.37 -0.70 -29.77
#